data_AF-A0AAQ1GD80-F1
#
_entry.id   AF-A0AAQ1GD80-F1
#
_cell.length_a   1.000
_cell.length_b   1.000
_cell.length_c   1.000
_cell.angle_alpha   90.00
_cell.angle_beta   90.00
_cell.angle_gamma   90.00
#
_symmetry.space_group_name_H-M   'P 1'
#
loop_
_entity.id
_entity.type
_entity.pdbx_description
1 polymer ?
#
loop_
_entity_poly.entity_id
_entity_poly.type
_entity_poly.pdbx_seq_one_letter_code
_entity_poly.pdbx_strand_id
1 'polypeptide(L)'
;MRDLARERPGAAAQTLPFRRAATVLNAWQRNVDTTIDWADPSWTAALLKLDADQLEHVRVAMQAASIAARVACSRALVRAAGVVPPDFADLTQGAAQAGAHANAAWLDALPAERGVQVLRMRALLFRRAEVRRLIDKRTRQQLSDWVGVSVDRLTQDAHAGEPPDTARLIARAGMPPLAALDAARLAIEGCALLLRDLASSVSPTRCVPFTLLRLALPRALPPVPWLAQTPADIDAPGSARLFARLPDLLPEYSWLSG
;
A
#
# COMPACT_ATOMS: atom_id res chain seq x y z
N MET A 1 -41.46 -1.12 -38.75
CA MET A 1 -41.24 -0.33 -37.51
C MET A 1 -40.80 -1.32 -36.44
N ARG A 2 -39.52 -1.69 -36.36
CA ARG A 2 -38.47 -1.07 -35.52
C ARG A 2 -38.91 -0.92 -34.06
N ASP A 3 -38.86 -2.02 -33.30
CA ASP A 3 -38.64 -1.97 -31.86
C ASP A 3 -37.17 -2.30 -31.61
N LEU A 4 -36.42 -1.24 -31.32
CA LEU A 4 -35.01 -1.28 -30.97
C LEU A 4 -34.87 -1.96 -29.61
N ALA A 5 -34.13 -3.08 -29.61
CA ALA A 5 -33.55 -3.67 -28.43
C ALA A 5 -32.83 -2.57 -27.63
N ARG A 6 -33.36 -2.25 -26.45
CA ARG A 6 -32.60 -1.58 -25.40
C ARG A 6 -31.56 -2.57 -24.91
N GLU A 7 -30.38 -2.53 -25.52
CA GLU A 7 -29.16 -3.03 -24.91
C GLU A 7 -29.02 -2.38 -23.54
N ARG A 8 -29.18 -3.19 -22.49
CA ARG A 8 -28.81 -2.80 -21.14
C ARG A 8 -27.29 -2.63 -21.12
N PRO A 9 -26.75 -1.52 -20.57
CA PRO A 9 -25.32 -1.37 -20.41
C PRO A 9 -24.77 -2.51 -19.54
N GLY A 10 -23.62 -3.03 -19.97
CA GLY A 10 -22.96 -4.27 -19.56
C GLY A 10 -23.10 -4.66 -18.10
N ALA A 11 -23.54 -5.91 -17.89
CA ALA A 11 -23.10 -6.69 -16.75
C ALA A 11 -21.56 -6.62 -16.74
N ALA A 12 -20.98 -6.11 -15.65
CA ALA A 12 -19.54 -6.18 -15.44
C ALA A 12 -19.11 -7.63 -15.68
N ALA A 13 -18.33 -7.87 -16.74
CA ALA A 13 -17.88 -9.19 -17.10
C ALA A 13 -17.11 -9.74 -15.89
N GLN A 14 -17.71 -10.69 -15.18
CA GLN A 14 -17.07 -11.36 -14.06
C GLN A 14 -15.75 -11.93 -14.58
N THR A 15 -14.65 -11.31 -14.19
CA THR A 15 -13.33 -11.76 -14.64
C THR A 15 -13.10 -13.10 -13.97
N LEU A 16 -13.01 -14.16 -14.77
CA LEU A 16 -12.80 -15.52 -14.28
C LEU A 16 -11.59 -15.52 -13.32
N PRO A 17 -11.66 -16.20 -12.14
CA PRO A 17 -10.63 -16.12 -11.10
C PRO A 17 -9.21 -16.38 -11.60
N PHE A 18 -9.02 -17.30 -12.55
CA PHE A 18 -7.71 -17.59 -13.14
C PHE A 18 -7.17 -16.46 -14.04
N ARG A 19 -8.04 -15.73 -14.76
CA ARG A 19 -7.61 -14.56 -15.55
C ARG A 19 -7.14 -13.45 -14.63
N ARG A 20 -7.83 -13.26 -13.49
CA ARG A 20 -7.39 -12.31 -12.46
C ARG A 20 -6.03 -12.71 -11.91
N ALA A 21 -5.88 -13.96 -11.47
CA ALA A 21 -4.62 -14.45 -10.92
C ALA A 21 -3.46 -14.25 -11.92
N ALA A 22 -3.67 -14.52 -13.21
CA ALA A 22 -2.69 -14.25 -14.25
C ALA A 22 -2.36 -12.76 -14.38
N THR A 23 -3.36 -11.86 -14.37
CA THR A 23 -3.13 -10.40 -14.43
C THR A 23 -2.36 -9.89 -13.22
N VAL A 24 -2.72 -10.34 -12.01
CA VAL A 24 -2.05 -9.98 -10.76
C VAL A 24 -0.61 -10.50 -10.77
N LEU A 25 -0.38 -11.75 -11.19
CA LEU A 25 0.96 -12.33 -11.27
C LEU A 25 1.83 -11.62 -12.32
N ASN A 26 1.26 -11.26 -13.47
CA ASN A 26 1.97 -10.47 -14.50
C ASN A 26 2.35 -9.08 -13.96
N ALA A 27 1.48 -8.43 -13.19
CA ALA A 27 1.78 -7.16 -12.56
C ALA A 27 2.86 -7.29 -11.48
N TRP A 28 2.76 -8.31 -10.64
CA TRP A 28 3.77 -8.68 -9.65
C TRP A 28 5.14 -8.91 -10.31
N GLN A 29 5.20 -9.67 -11.41
CA GLN A 29 6.45 -9.94 -12.12
C GLN A 29 7.07 -8.65 -12.70
N ARG A 30 6.26 -7.70 -13.19
CA ARG A 30 6.76 -6.38 -13.64
C ARG A 30 7.37 -5.59 -12.50
N ASN A 31 6.77 -5.63 -11.31
CA ASN A 31 7.33 -4.99 -10.13
C ASN A 31 8.65 -5.65 -9.70
N VAL A 32 8.73 -6.99 -9.77
CA VAL A 32 9.99 -7.73 -9.53
C VAL A 32 11.07 -7.32 -10.53
N ASP A 33 10.74 -7.16 -11.80
CA ASP A 33 11.72 -6.84 -12.84
C ASP A 33 12.25 -5.39 -12.72
N THR A 34 11.51 -4.51 -12.06
CA THR A 34 11.84 -3.08 -11.88
C THR A 34 12.24 -2.72 -10.44
N THR A 35 12.39 -3.70 -9.54
CA THR A 35 12.63 -3.46 -8.11
C THR A 35 13.82 -2.56 -7.82
N ILE A 36 14.92 -2.68 -8.59
CA ILE A 36 16.12 -1.86 -8.37
C ILE A 36 15.85 -0.35 -8.53
N ASP A 37 14.76 0.03 -9.18
CA ASP A 37 14.44 1.43 -9.51
C ASP A 37 13.65 2.14 -8.41
N TRP A 38 12.97 1.37 -7.54
CA TRP A 38 12.05 1.92 -6.56
C TRP A 38 12.26 1.38 -5.13
N ALA A 39 13.06 0.33 -4.95
CA ALA A 39 13.39 -0.17 -3.63
C ALA A 39 14.16 0.89 -2.81
N ASP A 40 13.90 0.94 -1.52
CA ASP A 40 14.60 1.82 -0.61
C ASP A 40 16.10 1.45 -0.59
N PRO A 41 17.02 2.42 -0.73
CA PRO A 41 18.46 2.15 -0.85
C PRO A 41 19.05 1.37 0.33
N SER A 42 18.41 1.41 1.52
CA SER A 42 18.84 0.64 2.68
C SER A 42 18.81 -0.89 2.48
N TRP A 43 18.00 -1.38 1.54
CA TRP A 43 18.00 -2.80 1.17
C TRP A 43 19.31 -3.18 0.49
N THR A 44 19.67 -2.45 -0.58
CA THR A 44 20.91 -2.67 -1.33
C THR A 44 22.14 -2.48 -0.44
N ALA A 45 22.17 -1.39 0.34
CA ALA A 45 23.27 -1.10 1.26
C ALA A 45 23.48 -2.25 2.26
N ALA A 46 22.42 -2.73 2.89
CA ALA A 46 22.52 -3.77 3.91
C ALA A 46 22.78 -5.17 3.34
N LEU A 47 22.27 -5.49 2.14
CA LEU A 47 22.48 -6.80 1.50
C LEU A 47 23.89 -6.95 0.92
N LEU A 48 24.45 -5.85 0.38
CA LEU A 48 25.79 -5.82 -0.19
C LEU A 48 26.86 -5.31 0.78
N LYS A 49 26.47 -4.91 2.00
CA LYS A 49 27.34 -4.33 3.04
C LYS A 49 28.11 -3.09 2.54
N LEU A 50 27.40 -2.19 1.87
CA LEU A 50 27.96 -0.98 1.29
C LEU A 50 27.88 0.18 2.28
N ASP A 51 28.90 1.04 2.27
CA ASP A 51 28.81 2.38 2.82
C ASP A 51 28.05 3.35 1.87
N ALA A 52 27.90 4.60 2.28
CA ALA A 52 27.15 5.60 1.52
C ALA A 52 27.78 5.94 0.17
N ASP A 53 29.12 6.02 0.10
CA ASP A 53 29.84 6.36 -1.13
C ASP A 53 29.77 5.20 -2.13
N GLN A 54 29.93 3.97 -1.65
CA GLN A 54 29.78 2.75 -2.45
C GLN A 54 28.35 2.58 -2.97
N LEU A 55 27.34 2.89 -2.14
CA LEU A 55 25.95 2.85 -2.56
C LEU A 55 25.65 3.83 -3.69
N GLU A 56 26.21 5.04 -3.62
CA GLU A 56 26.05 6.05 -4.67
C GLU A 56 26.72 5.62 -5.98
N HIS A 57 27.91 5.02 -5.92
CA HIS A 57 28.56 4.43 -7.10
C HIS A 57 27.70 3.34 -7.74
N VAL A 58 27.09 2.45 -6.94
CA VAL A 58 26.16 1.43 -7.44
C VAL A 58 24.95 2.08 -8.09
N ARG A 59 24.39 3.14 -7.49
CA ARG A 59 23.24 3.88 -8.03
C ARG A 59 23.55 4.47 -9.41
N VAL A 60 24.70 5.12 -9.56
CA VAL A 60 25.17 5.68 -10.84
C VAL A 60 25.41 4.57 -11.87
N ALA A 61 26.06 3.47 -11.48
CA ALA A 61 26.29 2.33 -12.37
C ALA A 61 24.97 1.72 -12.88
N MET A 62 23.95 1.62 -12.02
CA MET A 62 22.62 1.11 -12.41
C MET A 62 21.89 2.04 -13.38
N GLN A 63 22.12 3.35 -13.32
CA GLN A 63 21.56 4.30 -14.30
C GLN A 63 22.15 4.11 -15.70
N ALA A 64 23.42 3.73 -15.80
CA ALA A 64 24.10 3.44 -17.06
C ALA A 64 23.93 1.98 -17.53
N ALA A 65 23.41 1.10 -16.67
CA ALA A 65 23.26 -0.32 -16.97
C ALA A 65 22.19 -0.60 -18.03
N SER A 66 22.37 -1.68 -18.79
CA SER A 66 21.37 -2.15 -19.75
C SER A 66 20.09 -2.60 -19.04
N ILE A 67 18.97 -2.62 -19.77
CA ILE A 67 17.69 -3.12 -19.25
C ILE A 67 17.84 -4.55 -18.72
N ALA A 68 18.53 -5.43 -19.46
CA ALA A 68 18.75 -6.81 -19.03
C ALA A 68 19.54 -6.92 -17.72
N ALA A 69 20.57 -6.08 -17.54
CA ALA A 69 21.33 -6.04 -16.30
C ALA A 69 20.48 -5.55 -15.12
N ARG A 70 19.68 -4.49 -15.32
CA ARG A 70 18.75 -3.98 -14.29
C ARG A 70 17.73 -5.04 -13.87
N VAL A 71 17.13 -5.76 -14.82
CA VAL A 71 16.21 -6.86 -14.52
C VAL A 71 16.89 -7.97 -13.71
N ALA A 72 18.11 -8.36 -14.09
CA ALA A 72 18.88 -9.37 -13.35
C ALA A 72 19.19 -8.91 -11.90
N CYS A 73 19.59 -7.65 -11.72
CA CYS A 73 19.83 -7.05 -10.41
C CYS A 73 18.55 -6.95 -9.58
N SER A 74 17.42 -6.52 -10.16
CA SER A 74 16.13 -6.47 -9.47
C SER A 74 15.72 -7.85 -8.96
N ARG A 75 15.79 -8.88 -9.80
CA ARG A 75 15.48 -10.26 -9.41
C ARG A 75 16.43 -10.79 -8.34
N ALA A 76 17.72 -10.46 -8.42
CA ALA A 76 18.69 -10.84 -7.40
C ALA A 76 18.40 -10.16 -6.05
N LEU A 77 18.06 -8.87 -6.08
CA LEU A 77 17.67 -8.10 -4.89
C LEU A 77 16.41 -8.70 -4.23
N VAL A 78 15.37 -8.97 -5.00
CA VAL A 78 14.11 -9.60 -4.54
C VAL A 78 14.39 -10.95 -3.86
N ARG A 79 15.21 -11.81 -4.48
CA ARG A 79 15.61 -13.10 -3.89
C ARG A 79 16.42 -12.92 -2.60
N ALA A 80 17.41 -12.03 -2.61
CA ALA A 80 18.27 -11.79 -1.46
C ALA A 80 17.51 -11.16 -0.27
N ALA A 81 16.46 -10.38 -0.57
CA ALA A 81 15.56 -9.83 0.43
C ALA A 81 14.54 -10.85 0.98
N GLY A 82 14.50 -12.08 0.43
CA GLY A 82 13.58 -13.13 0.88
C GLY A 82 12.13 -12.88 0.50
N VAL A 83 11.88 -12.10 -0.55
CA VAL A 83 10.52 -11.87 -1.07
C VAL A 83 9.99 -13.17 -1.65
N VAL A 84 8.80 -13.56 -1.20
CA VAL A 84 8.11 -14.77 -1.63
C VAL A 84 6.96 -14.36 -2.56
N PRO A 85 6.76 -15.04 -3.70
CA PRO A 85 5.61 -14.77 -4.56
C PRO A 85 4.30 -15.04 -3.79
N PRO A 86 3.23 -14.28 -4.08
CA PRO A 86 1.92 -14.52 -3.49
C PRO A 86 1.40 -15.92 -3.85
N ASP A 87 0.71 -16.57 -2.91
CA ASP A 87 0.07 -17.86 -3.14
C ASP A 87 -1.06 -17.71 -4.18
N PHE A 88 -1.24 -18.73 -5.02
CA PHE A 88 -2.34 -18.78 -5.98
C PHE A 88 -3.71 -18.63 -5.30
N ALA A 89 -3.87 -19.14 -4.07
CA ALA A 89 -5.07 -18.93 -3.27
C ALA A 89 -5.32 -17.44 -2.99
N ASP A 90 -4.27 -16.67 -2.68
CA ASP A 90 -4.39 -15.22 -2.49
C ASP A 90 -4.68 -14.51 -3.82
N LEU A 91 -4.10 -14.96 -4.92
CA LEU A 91 -4.30 -14.34 -6.24
C LEU A 91 -5.70 -14.53 -6.83
N THR A 92 -6.41 -15.57 -6.41
CA THR A 92 -7.75 -15.91 -6.93
C THR A 92 -8.89 -15.34 -6.11
N GLN A 93 -8.66 -14.95 -4.85
CA GLN A 93 -9.66 -14.30 -4.01
C GLN A 93 -9.94 -12.86 -4.47
N GLY A 94 -11.19 -12.58 -4.88
CA GLY A 94 -11.67 -11.22 -5.16
C GLY A 94 -12.05 -10.40 -3.93
N ALA A 95 -12.33 -9.10 -4.10
CA ALA A 95 -12.60 -8.19 -2.97
C ALA A 95 -13.85 -8.64 -2.20
N ALA A 96 -14.86 -9.08 -2.94
CA ALA A 96 -16.11 -9.56 -2.38
C ALA A 96 -15.96 -10.91 -1.63
N GLN A 97 -14.99 -11.75 -2.02
CA GLN A 97 -14.78 -13.09 -1.46
C GLN A 97 -13.80 -13.08 -0.29
N ALA A 98 -12.89 -12.11 -0.24
CA ALA A 98 -11.99 -11.92 0.88
C ALA A 98 -12.73 -11.48 2.17
N GLY A 99 -13.99 -11.05 2.06
CA GLY A 99 -14.82 -10.66 3.20
C GLY A 99 -14.19 -9.51 3.99
N ALA A 100 -14.21 -9.60 5.33
CA ALA A 100 -13.54 -8.63 6.20
C ALA A 100 -12.00 -8.65 6.11
N HIS A 101 -11.41 -9.57 5.33
CA HIS A 101 -9.96 -9.66 5.15
C HIS A 101 -9.57 -8.89 3.90
N ALA A 102 -8.83 -7.80 4.10
CA ALA A 102 -8.15 -7.14 3.01
C ALA A 102 -7.18 -8.12 2.32
N ASN A 103 -7.35 -8.38 1.02
CA ASN A 103 -6.37 -9.15 0.27
C ASN A 103 -5.12 -8.29 0.03
N ALA A 104 -4.29 -8.23 1.06
CA ALA A 104 -3.12 -7.37 1.10
C ALA A 104 -2.04 -7.80 0.10
N ALA A 105 -2.10 -9.02 -0.45
CA ALA A 105 -1.23 -9.48 -1.53
C ALA A 105 -1.39 -8.64 -2.81
N TRP A 106 -2.53 -7.98 -3.02
CA TRP A 106 -2.71 -7.08 -4.16
C TRP A 106 -1.81 -5.86 -4.15
N LEU A 107 -1.36 -5.45 -2.97
CA LEU A 107 -0.44 -4.32 -2.87
C LEU A 107 0.89 -4.61 -3.58
N ASP A 108 1.29 -5.88 -3.67
CA ASP A 108 2.50 -6.28 -4.43
C ASP A 108 2.28 -6.24 -5.96
N ALA A 109 1.03 -6.14 -6.42
CA ALA A 109 0.69 -6.04 -7.84
C ALA A 109 0.45 -4.58 -8.29
N LEU A 110 0.30 -3.64 -7.35
CA LEU A 110 0.28 -2.21 -7.68
C LEU A 110 1.69 -1.73 -8.03
N PRO A 111 1.86 -0.77 -8.94
CA PRO A 111 3.14 -0.07 -9.08
C PRO A 111 3.60 0.46 -7.72
N ALA A 112 4.90 0.37 -7.41
CA ALA A 112 5.42 0.64 -6.08
C ALA A 112 4.99 2.00 -5.51
N GLU A 113 5.01 3.05 -6.34
CA GLU A 113 4.53 4.38 -5.94
C GLU A 113 3.06 4.37 -5.49
N ARG A 114 2.19 3.66 -6.22
CA ARG A 114 0.77 3.52 -5.89
C ARG A 114 0.57 2.68 -4.62
N GLY A 115 1.36 1.63 -4.45
CA GLY A 115 1.37 0.87 -3.20
C GLY A 115 1.73 1.76 -2.00
N VAL A 116 2.78 2.57 -2.10
CA VAL A 116 3.17 3.52 -1.05
C VAL A 116 2.10 4.59 -0.80
N GLN A 117 1.42 5.07 -1.85
CA GLN A 117 0.27 5.96 -1.70
C GLN A 117 -0.86 5.30 -0.90
N VAL A 118 -1.16 4.02 -1.14
CA VAL A 118 -2.16 3.27 -0.34
C VAL A 118 -1.76 3.17 1.14
N LEU A 119 -0.47 2.98 1.44
CA LEU A 119 0.01 3.03 2.83
C LEU A 119 -0.25 4.41 3.44
N ARG A 120 0.06 5.50 2.73
CA ARG A 120 -0.22 6.86 3.21
C ARG A 120 -1.73 7.11 3.38
N MET A 121 -2.57 6.58 2.49
CA MET A 121 -4.03 6.63 2.63
C MET A 121 -4.48 5.98 3.94
N ARG A 122 -3.91 4.81 4.30
CA ARG A 122 -4.23 4.11 5.56
C ARG A 122 -3.96 4.97 6.79
N ALA A 123 -2.83 5.69 6.80
CA ALA A 123 -2.50 6.62 7.89
C ALA A 123 -3.44 7.84 7.93
N LEU A 124 -3.75 8.45 6.78
CA LEU A 124 -4.68 9.60 6.74
C LEU A 124 -6.11 9.22 7.14
N LEU A 125 -6.58 8.01 6.80
CA LEU A 125 -7.90 7.52 7.22
C LEU A 125 -7.99 7.31 8.73
N PHE A 126 -6.92 6.83 9.36
CA PHE A 126 -6.82 6.77 10.82
C PHE A 126 -6.90 8.19 11.41
N ARG A 127 -6.21 9.15 10.77
CA ARG A 127 -6.17 10.56 11.15
C ARG A 127 -7.31 11.42 10.60
N ARG A 128 -8.42 10.83 10.13
CA ARG A 128 -9.45 11.58 9.39
C ARG A 128 -10.07 12.75 10.16
N ALA A 129 -10.12 12.69 11.51
CA ALA A 129 -10.54 13.84 12.32
C ALA A 129 -9.57 15.02 12.24
N GLU A 130 -8.27 14.75 12.26
CA GLU A 130 -7.21 15.76 12.10
C GLU A 130 -7.25 16.35 10.68
N VAL A 131 -7.38 15.50 9.65
CA VAL A 131 -7.48 15.93 8.24
C VAL A 131 -8.71 16.83 8.00
N ARG A 132 -9.87 16.49 8.56
CA ARG A 132 -11.10 17.29 8.42
C ARG A 132 -10.99 18.68 9.04
N ARG A 133 -10.12 18.86 10.03
CA ARG A 133 -9.85 20.16 10.69
C ARG A 133 -8.84 21.02 9.93
N LEU A 134 -8.18 20.48 8.90
CA LEU A 134 -7.26 21.26 8.08
C LEU A 134 -8.03 22.27 7.23
N ILE A 135 -7.76 23.56 7.45
CA ILE A 135 -8.31 24.67 6.66
C ILE A 135 -7.29 25.14 5.60
N ASP A 136 -6.00 24.96 5.84
CA ASP A 136 -4.95 25.41 4.95
C ASP A 136 -4.95 24.64 3.62
N LYS A 137 -5.15 25.36 2.52
CA LYS A 137 -5.25 24.80 1.16
C LYS A 137 -3.94 24.14 0.72
N ARG A 138 -2.78 24.72 1.10
CA ARG A 138 -1.47 24.21 0.68
C ARG A 138 -1.19 22.84 1.29
N THR A 139 -1.44 22.70 2.59
CA THR A 139 -1.28 21.43 3.31
C THR A 139 -2.23 20.37 2.75
N ARG A 140 -3.49 20.72 2.49
CA ARG A 140 -4.47 19.79 1.89
C ARG A 140 -4.07 19.33 0.49
N GLN A 141 -3.52 20.24 -0.33
CA GLN A 141 -3.00 19.90 -1.66
C GLN A 141 -1.80 18.96 -1.54
N GLN A 142 -0.83 19.28 -0.67
CA GLN A 142 0.34 18.45 -0.43
C GLN A 142 -0.04 17.03 0.01
N LEU A 143 -0.99 16.90 0.95
CA LEU A 143 -1.50 15.60 1.38
C LEU A 143 -2.19 14.84 0.23
N SER A 144 -2.92 15.55 -0.64
CA SER A 144 -3.56 14.95 -1.81
C SER A 144 -2.52 14.44 -2.80
N ASP A 145 -1.45 15.20 -3.02
CA ASP A 145 -0.32 14.81 -3.87
C ASP A 145 0.39 13.57 -3.30
N TRP A 146 0.54 13.49 -1.98
CA TRP A 146 1.18 12.35 -1.30
C TRP A 146 0.40 11.04 -1.43
N VAL A 147 -0.93 11.10 -1.52
CA VAL A 147 -1.81 9.92 -1.65
C VAL A 147 -2.33 9.70 -3.06
N GLY A 148 -2.12 10.63 -4.00
CA GLY A 148 -2.56 10.51 -5.39
C GLY A 148 -4.07 10.71 -5.61
N VAL A 149 -4.83 11.07 -4.58
CA VAL A 149 -6.28 11.38 -4.63
C VAL A 149 -6.58 12.58 -3.75
N SER A 150 -7.70 13.27 -3.97
CA SER A 150 -8.07 14.37 -3.08
C SER A 150 -8.34 13.86 -1.65
N VAL A 151 -7.82 14.57 -0.64
CA VAL A 151 -8.06 14.23 0.78
C VAL A 151 -9.54 14.28 1.15
N ASP A 152 -10.33 15.10 0.45
CA ASP A 152 -11.79 15.13 0.59
C ASP A 152 -12.40 13.80 0.15
N ARG A 153 -12.08 13.33 -1.06
CA ARG A 153 -12.55 12.03 -1.56
C ARG A 153 -12.08 10.89 -0.65
N LEU A 154 -10.84 10.96 -0.16
CA LEU A 154 -10.31 9.95 0.75
C LEU A 154 -11.09 9.90 2.07
N THR A 155 -11.41 11.05 2.66
CA THR A 155 -12.07 11.11 4.00
C THR A 155 -13.60 11.08 3.96
N GLN A 156 -14.20 11.23 2.79
CA GLN A 156 -15.63 11.04 2.53
C GLN A 156 -15.95 9.55 2.40
N ASP A 157 -16.30 8.94 3.53
CA ASP A 157 -16.80 7.57 3.61
C ASP A 157 -18.08 7.58 4.44
N ALA A 158 -19.21 7.34 3.79
CA ALA A 158 -20.53 7.30 4.42
C ALA A 158 -20.67 6.14 5.42
N HIS A 159 -19.83 5.11 5.29
CA HIS A 159 -19.82 3.92 6.15
C HIS A 159 -18.70 3.98 7.20
N ALA A 160 -17.96 5.09 7.28
CA ALA A 160 -16.96 5.27 8.33
C ALA A 160 -17.66 5.51 9.67
N GLY A 161 -17.30 4.69 10.67
CA GLY A 161 -17.66 4.93 12.07
C GLY A 161 -16.97 6.17 12.64
N GLU A 162 -17.12 6.36 13.95
CA GLU A 162 -16.48 7.48 14.66
C GLU A 162 -14.96 7.50 14.45
N PRO A 163 -14.36 8.66 14.11
CA PRO A 163 -12.92 8.77 13.94
C PRO A 163 -12.16 8.52 15.25
N PRO A 164 -10.97 7.89 15.20
CA PRO A 164 -10.07 7.87 16.32
C PRO A 164 -9.84 9.27 16.88
N ASP A 165 -9.88 9.38 18.21
CA ASP A 165 -9.55 10.62 18.93
C ASP A 165 -8.04 10.87 18.89
N THR A 166 -7.58 11.36 17.74
CA THR A 166 -6.18 11.72 17.50
C THR A 166 -5.67 12.77 18.48
N ALA A 167 -6.52 13.67 18.98
CA ALA A 167 -6.10 14.67 19.97
C ALA A 167 -5.72 14.00 21.30
N ARG A 168 -6.52 13.01 21.74
CA ARG A 168 -6.17 12.19 22.90
C ARG A 168 -4.91 11.34 22.67
N LEU A 169 -4.73 10.77 21.47
CA LEU A 169 -3.53 10.00 21.15
C LEU A 169 -2.26 10.87 21.10
N ILE A 170 -2.35 12.10 20.60
CA ILE A 170 -1.27 13.08 20.65
C ILE A 170 -0.91 13.38 22.11
N ALA A 171 -1.92 13.67 22.94
CA ALA A 171 -1.71 14.07 24.33
C ALA A 171 -1.23 12.93 25.26
N ARG A 172 -1.67 11.68 25.03
CA ARG A 172 -1.45 10.57 25.96
C ARG A 172 -0.50 9.47 25.46
N ALA A 173 -0.39 9.27 24.16
CA ALA A 173 0.42 8.21 23.56
C ALA A 173 1.63 8.76 22.78
N GLY A 174 1.83 10.08 22.75
CA GLY A 174 2.93 10.73 22.02
C GLY A 174 2.82 10.58 20.51
N MET A 175 1.60 10.45 19.98
CA MET A 175 1.37 10.45 18.52
C MET A 175 1.81 11.79 17.94
N PRO A 176 2.67 11.83 16.90
CA PRO A 176 3.06 13.09 16.28
C PRO A 176 1.84 13.71 15.57
N PRO A 177 1.67 15.04 15.60
CA PRO A 177 0.63 15.71 14.81
C PRO A 177 0.95 15.58 13.31
N LEU A 178 -0.09 15.65 12.47
CA LEU A 178 0.01 15.51 11.02
C LEU A 178 0.96 16.54 10.40
N ALA A 179 1.01 17.76 10.94
CA ALA A 179 1.94 18.81 10.49
C ALA A 179 3.43 18.46 10.68
N ALA A 180 3.76 17.48 11.54
CA ALA A 180 5.12 17.03 11.79
C ALA A 180 5.51 15.79 10.96
N LEU A 181 4.60 15.29 10.12
CA LEU A 181 4.85 14.13 9.27
C LEU A 181 5.19 14.57 7.84
N ASP A 182 6.18 13.90 7.28
CA ASP A 182 6.42 13.90 5.83
C ASP A 182 5.76 12.67 5.18
N ALA A 183 5.86 12.60 3.85
CA ALA A 183 5.30 11.51 3.07
C ALA A 183 5.88 10.12 3.43
N ALA A 184 7.13 10.05 3.88
CA ALA A 184 7.80 8.79 4.20
C ALA A 184 7.34 8.26 5.57
N ARG A 185 7.32 9.13 6.59
CA ARG A 185 6.80 8.80 7.92
C ARG A 185 5.32 8.42 7.87
N LEU A 186 4.54 9.09 7.02
CA LEU A 186 3.14 8.76 6.79
C LEU A 186 2.96 7.37 6.16
N ALA A 187 3.84 6.96 5.24
CA ALA A 187 3.83 5.62 4.66
C ALA A 187 4.22 4.54 5.69
N ILE A 188 5.23 4.81 6.53
CA ILE A 188 5.64 3.91 7.62
C ILE A 188 4.50 3.73 8.63
N GLU A 189 3.84 4.82 9.03
CA GLU A 189 2.68 4.77 9.93
C GLU A 189 1.54 3.93 9.34
N GLY A 190 1.25 4.13 8.06
CA GLY A 190 0.24 3.36 7.33
C GLY A 190 0.57 1.88 7.22
N CYS A 191 1.84 1.55 6.97
CA CYS A 191 2.34 0.18 6.98
C CYS A 191 2.13 -0.47 8.35
N ALA A 192 2.49 0.22 9.44
CA ALA A 192 2.33 -0.29 10.79
C ALA A 192 0.85 -0.53 11.16
N LEU A 193 -0.05 0.38 10.79
CA LEU A 193 -1.50 0.21 10.97
C LEU A 193 -2.04 -1.00 10.20
N LEU A 194 -1.59 -1.16 8.96
CA LEU A 194 -2.03 -2.26 8.10
C LEU A 194 -1.51 -3.61 8.63
N LEU A 195 -0.25 -3.69 9.05
CA LEU A 195 0.32 -4.89 9.69
C LEU A 195 -0.39 -5.23 11.00
N ARG A 196 -0.75 -4.24 11.83
CA ARG A 196 -1.54 -4.43 13.06
C ARG A 196 -2.90 -5.08 12.75
N ASP A 197 -3.61 -4.54 11.76
CA ASP A 197 -4.95 -5.03 11.41
C ASP A 197 -4.88 -6.45 10.80
N LEU A 198 -3.83 -6.75 10.04
CA LEU A 198 -3.63 -8.09 9.46
C LEU A 198 -3.10 -9.12 10.46
N ALA A 199 -2.29 -8.73 11.45
CA ALA A 199 -1.86 -9.63 12.52
C ALA A 199 -3.06 -10.18 13.31
N SER A 200 -4.14 -9.40 13.39
CA SER A 200 -5.40 -9.81 14.04
C SER A 200 -6.20 -10.83 13.19
N SER A 201 -5.85 -10.99 11.91
CA SER A 201 -6.63 -11.73 10.92
C SER A 201 -5.87 -12.90 10.28
N VAL A 202 -4.59 -13.08 10.61
CA VAL A 202 -3.68 -14.01 9.94
C VAL A 202 -3.22 -15.11 10.92
N SER A 203 -3.33 -16.37 10.48
CA SER A 203 -2.76 -17.54 11.17
C SER A 203 -1.25 -17.35 11.39
N PRO A 204 -0.65 -17.77 12.53
CA PRO A 204 0.76 -17.53 12.89
C PRO A 204 1.80 -18.08 11.89
N THR A 205 1.37 -18.80 10.85
CA THR A 205 2.23 -19.39 9.81
C THR A 205 2.40 -18.53 8.56
N ARG A 206 1.66 -17.43 8.40
CA ARG A 206 1.75 -16.59 7.20
C ARG A 206 2.81 -15.51 7.34
N CYS A 207 3.68 -15.44 6.34
CA CYS A 207 4.69 -14.41 6.17
C CYS A 207 4.04 -13.01 6.08
N VAL A 208 4.81 -11.95 6.33
CA VAL A 208 4.36 -10.55 6.22
C VAL A 208 3.61 -10.36 4.90
N PRO A 209 2.35 -9.88 4.92
CA PRO A 209 1.63 -9.60 3.69
C PRO A 209 2.37 -8.52 2.89
N PHE A 210 2.27 -8.54 1.55
CA PHE A 210 2.94 -7.60 0.63
C PHE A 210 4.48 -7.50 0.76
N THR A 211 5.16 -8.65 0.71
CA THR A 211 6.63 -8.70 0.86
C THR A 211 7.39 -7.93 -0.22
N LEU A 212 6.81 -7.74 -1.42
CA LEU A 212 7.45 -6.98 -2.48
C LEU A 212 7.32 -5.47 -2.25
N LEU A 213 6.12 -4.95 -1.98
CA LEU A 213 5.90 -3.53 -1.69
C LEU A 213 6.70 -3.08 -0.46
N ARG A 214 6.94 -3.98 0.50
CA ARG A 214 7.79 -3.71 1.66
C ARG A 214 9.18 -3.20 1.28
N LEU A 215 9.71 -3.57 0.11
CA LEU A 215 11.00 -3.09 -0.39
C LEU A 215 11.01 -1.58 -0.68
N ALA A 216 9.84 -0.95 -0.91
CA ALA A 216 9.74 0.49 -1.13
C ALA A 216 9.88 1.32 0.16
N LEU A 217 9.93 0.66 1.32
CA LEU A 217 10.16 1.28 2.62
C LEU A 217 11.54 0.88 3.18
N PRO A 218 12.12 1.67 4.10
CA PRO A 218 13.39 1.36 4.73
C PRO A 218 13.44 -0.07 5.29
N ARG A 219 14.54 -0.79 5.06
CA ARG A 219 14.70 -2.19 5.50
C ARG A 219 14.49 -2.37 7.00
N ALA A 220 15.00 -1.44 7.81
CA ALA A 220 14.64 -1.34 9.21
C ALA A 220 13.53 -0.28 9.35
N LEU A 221 12.28 -0.70 9.58
CA LEU A 221 11.21 0.26 9.85
C LEU A 221 11.47 0.94 11.18
N PRO A 222 11.44 2.28 11.23
CA PRO A 222 11.39 2.99 12.49
C PRO A 222 10.19 2.51 13.33
N PRO A 223 10.35 2.36 14.65
CA PRO A 223 9.22 2.04 15.50
C PRO A 223 8.16 3.15 15.46
N VAL A 224 6.89 2.79 15.69
CA VAL A 224 5.76 3.72 15.83
C VAL A 224 5.24 3.61 17.26
N PRO A 225 5.87 4.27 18.26
CA PRO A 225 5.67 3.95 19.68
C PRO A 225 4.26 4.24 20.18
N TRP A 226 3.60 5.26 19.60
CA TRP A 226 2.22 5.61 19.95
C TRP A 226 1.25 4.49 19.58
N LEU A 227 1.52 3.74 18.51
CA LEU A 227 0.66 2.66 18.06
C LEU A 227 0.71 1.47 19.03
N ALA A 228 1.89 1.18 19.60
CA ALA A 228 2.04 0.14 20.62
C ALA A 228 1.27 0.45 21.93
N GLN A 229 1.00 1.72 22.19
CA GLN A 229 0.21 2.20 23.34
C GLN A 229 -1.28 2.36 23.00
N THR A 230 -1.67 2.15 21.75
CA THR A 230 -3.04 2.33 21.27
C THR A 230 -3.75 0.98 21.19
N PRO A 231 -4.89 0.79 21.88
CA PRO A 231 -5.69 -0.43 21.76
C PRO A 231 -6.01 -0.80 20.30
N ALA A 232 -5.91 -2.10 19.97
CA ALA A 232 -6.06 -2.60 18.60
C ALA A 232 -7.49 -2.49 18.06
N ASP A 233 -8.49 -2.38 18.94
CA ASP A 233 -9.90 -2.17 18.60
C ASP A 233 -10.17 -0.76 18.02
N ILE A 234 -9.31 0.23 18.34
CA ILE A 234 -9.38 1.56 17.75
C ILE A 234 -9.08 1.48 16.25
N ASP A 235 -10.11 1.79 15.46
CA ASP A 235 -10.09 1.71 13.99
C ASP A 235 -9.85 0.27 13.47
N ALA A 236 -10.30 -0.77 14.19
CA ALA A 236 -10.10 -2.17 13.80
C ALA A 236 -10.51 -2.52 12.34
N PRO A 237 -11.64 -2.01 11.78
CA PRO A 237 -11.98 -2.28 10.37
C PRO A 237 -11.28 -1.32 9.39
N GLY A 238 -10.33 -0.52 9.84
CA GLY A 238 -9.73 0.58 9.08
C GLY A 238 -9.07 0.12 7.79
N SER A 239 -8.26 -0.95 7.84
CA SER A 239 -7.68 -1.54 6.63
C SER A 239 -8.75 -2.16 5.73
N ALA A 240 -9.65 -3.00 6.26
CA ALA A 240 -10.71 -3.61 5.46
C ALA A 240 -11.57 -2.58 4.70
N ARG A 241 -11.94 -1.47 5.36
CA ARG A 241 -12.65 -0.34 4.73
C ARG A 241 -11.84 0.32 3.63
N LEU A 242 -10.55 0.55 3.84
CA LEU A 242 -9.68 1.11 2.80
C LEU A 242 -9.69 0.19 1.57
N PHE A 243 -9.45 -1.11 1.76
CA PHE A 243 -9.41 -2.08 0.65
C PHE A 243 -10.74 -2.17 -0.10
N ALA A 244 -11.88 -2.10 0.59
CA ALA A 244 -13.20 -2.04 -0.04
C ALA A 244 -13.39 -0.79 -0.92
N ARG A 245 -12.71 0.32 -0.60
CA ARG A 245 -12.78 1.58 -1.32
C ARG A 245 -11.68 1.78 -2.37
N LEU A 246 -10.65 0.95 -2.40
CA LEU A 246 -9.59 1.03 -3.41
C LEU A 246 -10.09 1.03 -4.86
N PRO A 247 -11.16 0.29 -5.24
CA PRO A 247 -11.64 0.30 -6.62
C PRO A 247 -12.19 1.67 -7.02
N ASP A 248 -12.82 2.36 -6.07
CA ASP A 248 -13.32 3.72 -6.27
C ASP A 248 -12.20 4.74 -6.21
N LEU A 249 -11.21 4.57 -5.31
CA LEU A 249 -10.11 5.51 -5.15
C LEU A 249 -9.08 5.41 -6.29
N LEU A 250 -8.89 4.20 -6.84
CA LEU A 250 -7.91 3.85 -7.87
C LEU A 250 -8.60 3.05 -9.00
N PRO A 251 -9.51 3.68 -9.78
CA PRO A 251 -10.30 3.00 -10.79
C PRO A 251 -9.46 2.30 -11.87
N GLU A 252 -8.28 2.82 -12.16
CA GLU A 252 -7.31 2.21 -13.09
C GLU A 252 -6.79 0.83 -12.63
N TYR A 253 -6.93 0.52 -11.35
CA TYR A 253 -6.56 -0.78 -10.75
C TYR A 253 -7.77 -1.57 -10.22
N SER A 254 -9.00 -1.19 -10.60
CA SER A 254 -10.24 -1.88 -10.21
C SER A 254 -10.30 -3.36 -10.64
N TRP A 255 -9.47 -3.77 -11.61
CA TRP A 255 -9.30 -5.16 -12.01
C TRP A 255 -8.71 -6.05 -10.90
N LEU A 256 -8.09 -5.46 -9.87
CA LEU A 256 -7.65 -6.16 -8.66
C LEU A 256 -8.86 -6.67 -7.84
N SER A 257 -9.95 -5.90 -7.81
CA SER A 257 -11.08 -6.11 -6.91
C SER A 257 -12.29 -6.85 -7.48
N GLY A 258 -12.34 -7.02 -8.81
CA GLY A 258 -13.55 -7.48 -9.51
C GLY A 258 -13.99 -8.90 -9.24
#